data_AF-A0A949IA20-F1
#
_entry.id   AF-A0A949IA20-F1
#
_cell.length_a   1.000
_cell.length_b   1.000
_cell.length_c   1.000
_cell.angle_alpha   90.00
_cell.angle_beta   90.00
_cell.angle_gamma   90.00
#
_symmetry.space_group_name_H-M   'P 1'
#
loop_
_entity.id
_entity.type
_entity.pdbx_description
1 polymer ?
#
loop_
_entity_poly.entity_id
_entity_poly.type
_entity_poly.pdbx_seq_one_letter_code
_entity_poly.pdbx_strand_id
1 'polypeptide(L)'
;AANASLPDASESAAVTHHTLSVNAQTLAYTASAGHLTARDPQSGAAEASLFYVAYTLDGAAAGTRPVTFFYNGGPGSASVWLHLGSFGPRRLATGVPSTSGVTPFPLVDNADTLLGVSDLVFVDAVGTGFSEAIAPATNQSYWGVDADAAVFRDFIARYAAVNGRTASPLVVFGESYGTTRSAVLAHLLVAAGMPLKGVVLQSSVLDYNANCGLYTPPAPVSCAGYVPTYGAAGAWYGLDMPKPADLPSYMVQMRNFTQASYAPAVQAYLSAGTPPAASLVTQLAQSTGLAAGYWQQRFNLDPDLYQYSLVSGTLIGRYDARMSAPAGSALARDGDPSSTYITPSFSSAIVSYLANDLHYTTPS
;
A
#
# COMPACT_ATOMS: atom_id res chain seq x y z
N ALA A 1 14.97 -12.42 -9.03
CA ALA A 1 14.34 -13.23 -10.10
C ALA A 1 13.58 -14.41 -9.51
N ALA A 2 12.63 -15.03 -10.22
CA ALA A 2 11.80 -16.13 -9.70
C ALA A 2 12.62 -17.32 -9.19
N ASN A 3 13.65 -17.71 -9.94
CA ASN A 3 14.55 -18.82 -9.65
C ASN A 3 15.79 -18.45 -8.82
N ALA A 4 15.88 -17.20 -8.33
CA ALA A 4 17.04 -16.77 -7.54
C ALA A 4 16.97 -17.31 -6.12
N SER A 5 18.14 -17.59 -5.56
CA SER A 5 18.36 -17.99 -4.18
C SER A 5 19.81 -17.75 -3.76
N LEU A 6 19.98 -17.44 -2.48
CA LEU A 6 21.27 -17.36 -1.83
C LEU A 6 21.78 -18.77 -1.51
N PRO A 7 23.11 -19.00 -1.59
CA PRO A 7 23.69 -20.30 -1.23
C PRO A 7 23.60 -20.57 0.27
N ASP A 8 23.69 -19.53 1.10
CA ASP A 8 23.77 -19.64 2.56
C ASP A 8 23.08 -18.45 3.24
N ALA A 9 22.74 -18.65 4.51
CA ALA A 9 22.20 -17.62 5.40
C ALA A 9 23.31 -16.71 5.93
N SER A 10 23.10 -15.39 5.88
CA SER A 10 23.95 -14.40 6.57
C SER A 10 23.08 -13.35 7.23
N GLU A 11 23.28 -13.13 8.53
CA GLU A 11 22.60 -12.09 9.30
C GLU A 11 23.61 -11.01 9.67
N SER A 12 23.36 -9.78 9.21
CA SER A 12 24.12 -8.60 9.58
C SER A 12 23.22 -7.38 9.48
N ALA A 13 23.54 -6.35 10.26
CA ALA A 13 22.84 -5.08 10.19
C ALA A 13 23.81 -3.92 10.41
N ALA A 14 23.63 -2.86 9.61
CA ALA A 14 24.18 -1.55 9.91
C ALA A 14 23.31 -0.90 10.98
N VAL A 15 23.95 -0.27 11.97
CA VAL A 15 23.29 0.40 13.09
C VAL A 15 23.72 1.86 13.13
N THR A 16 22.76 2.76 13.21
CA THR A 16 22.98 4.21 13.29
C THR A 16 22.08 4.84 14.36
N HIS A 17 22.50 5.98 14.91
CA HIS A 17 21.77 6.68 15.97
C HIS A 17 21.39 8.07 15.49
N HIS A 18 20.14 8.46 15.74
CA HIS A 18 19.53 9.65 15.17
C HIS A 18 18.64 10.37 16.18
N THR A 19 18.30 11.62 15.86
CA THR A 19 17.29 12.39 16.58
C THR A 19 16.32 13.04 15.60
N LEU A 20 15.03 13.00 15.92
CA LEU A 20 13.98 13.63 15.13
C LEU A 20 13.12 14.52 16.03
N SER A 21 12.77 15.73 15.58
CA SER A 21 11.83 16.59 16.31
C SER A 21 10.43 16.47 15.72
N VAL A 22 9.47 16.00 16.51
CA VAL A 22 8.06 15.83 16.14
C VAL A 22 7.17 16.46 17.22
N ASN A 23 6.25 17.35 16.84
CA ASN A 23 5.28 17.96 17.79
C ASN A 23 5.92 18.52 19.07
N ALA A 24 7.05 19.23 18.93
CA ALA A 24 7.86 19.79 20.03
C ALA A 24 8.50 18.74 20.98
N GLN A 25 8.48 17.45 20.62
CA GLN A 25 9.22 16.38 21.29
C GLN A 25 10.41 15.96 20.45
N THR A 26 11.55 15.72 21.10
CA THR A 26 12.72 15.12 20.45
C THR A 26 12.70 13.61 20.68
N LEU A 27 12.66 12.85 19.60
CA LEU A 27 12.74 11.40 19.58
C LEU A 27 14.19 11.01 19.26
N ALA A 28 14.92 10.49 20.25
CA ALA A 28 16.19 9.81 20.01
C ALA A 28 15.90 8.35 19.63
N TYR A 29 16.49 7.87 18.54
CA TYR A 29 16.21 6.53 18.04
C TYR A 29 17.42 5.87 17.40
N THR A 30 17.44 4.54 17.52
CA THR A 30 18.37 3.66 16.84
C THR A 30 17.72 3.13 15.57
N ALA A 31 18.41 3.27 14.44
CA ALA A 31 18.01 2.69 13.17
C ALA A 31 18.91 1.51 12.81
N SER A 32 18.29 0.39 12.42
CA SER A 32 18.99 -0.82 11.99
C SER A 32 18.51 -1.23 10.60
N ALA A 33 19.44 -1.40 9.65
CA ALA A 33 19.14 -1.90 8.32
C ALA A 33 19.96 -3.16 8.05
N GLY A 34 19.32 -4.26 7.67
CA GLY A 34 20.01 -5.54 7.58
C GLY A 34 19.13 -6.71 7.19
N HIS A 35 19.68 -7.90 7.38
CA HIS A 35 19.01 -9.16 7.04
C HIS A 35 18.83 -10.03 8.28
N LEU A 36 17.67 -10.68 8.38
CA LEU A 36 17.44 -11.81 9.27
C LEU A 36 16.99 -13.03 8.48
N THR A 37 17.39 -14.20 8.95
CA THR A 37 17.04 -15.47 8.33
C THR A 37 15.74 -16.00 8.92
N ALA A 38 14.70 -16.08 8.10
CA ALA A 38 13.53 -16.90 8.40
C ALA A 38 13.93 -18.38 8.37
N ARG A 39 13.47 -19.13 9.36
CA ARG A 39 13.80 -20.55 9.52
C ARG A 39 12.54 -21.34 9.76
N ASP A 40 12.46 -22.51 9.12
CA ASP A 40 11.38 -23.45 9.31
C ASP A 40 11.33 -23.87 10.79
N PRO A 41 10.18 -23.74 11.48
CA PRO A 41 10.09 -23.92 12.92
C PRO A 41 10.22 -25.40 13.35
N GLN A 42 10.03 -26.37 12.44
CA GLN A 42 10.17 -27.80 12.76
C GLN A 42 11.59 -28.31 12.54
N SER A 43 12.19 -28.00 11.41
CA SER A 43 13.49 -28.51 10.96
C SER A 43 14.66 -27.57 11.30
N GLY A 44 14.39 -26.28 11.51
CA GLY A 44 15.41 -25.24 11.68
C GLY A 44 16.15 -24.84 10.40
N ALA A 45 15.73 -25.39 9.25
CA ALA A 45 16.31 -25.08 7.95
C ALA A 45 16.16 -23.59 7.63
N ALA A 46 17.19 -22.99 7.02
CA ALA A 46 17.11 -21.62 6.53
C ALA A 46 16.21 -21.56 5.30
N GLU A 47 15.25 -20.64 5.30
CA GLU A 47 14.23 -20.53 4.26
C GLU A 47 14.47 -19.31 3.36
N ALA A 48 14.59 -18.13 3.97
CA ALA A 48 14.81 -16.89 3.25
C ALA A 48 15.59 -15.89 4.12
N SER A 49 16.36 -15.05 3.44
CA SER A 49 17.00 -13.87 4.02
C SER A 49 16.10 -12.67 3.77
N LEU A 50 15.43 -12.18 4.81
CA LEU A 50 14.56 -11.01 4.70
C LEU A 50 15.31 -9.76 5.11
N PHE A 51 15.35 -8.81 4.18
CA PHE A 51 15.81 -7.47 4.43
C PHE A 51 14.76 -6.68 5.22
N TYR A 52 15.26 -5.91 6.18
CA TYR A 52 14.44 -5.01 6.98
C TYR A 52 15.15 -3.70 7.27
N VAL A 53 14.35 -2.66 7.51
CA VAL A 53 14.80 -1.42 8.17
C VAL A 53 13.93 -1.20 9.40
N ALA A 54 14.57 -1.15 10.57
CA ALA A 54 13.93 -0.94 11.84
C ALA A 54 14.30 0.41 12.45
N TYR A 55 13.34 1.02 13.15
CA TYR A 55 13.49 2.23 13.94
C TYR A 55 12.98 1.95 15.35
N THR A 56 13.91 2.00 16.31
CA THR A 56 13.65 1.77 17.73
C THR A 56 13.82 3.07 18.49
N LEU A 57 12.78 3.51 19.20
CA LEU A 57 12.90 4.65 20.11
C LEU A 57 13.77 4.27 21.31
N ASP A 58 14.76 5.09 21.59
CA ASP A 58 15.73 4.82 22.66
C ASP A 58 15.08 5.03 24.04
N GLY A 59 15.47 4.20 25.02
CA GLY A 59 15.02 4.31 26.41
C GLY A 59 13.58 3.85 26.68
N ALA A 60 12.84 3.41 25.67
CA ALA A 60 11.48 2.92 25.86
C ALA A 60 11.43 1.46 26.34
N ALA A 61 10.49 1.17 27.26
CA ALA A 61 10.36 -0.17 27.84
C ALA A 61 9.78 -1.18 26.83
N ALA A 62 10.55 -2.23 26.51
CA ALA A 62 10.19 -3.24 25.52
C ALA A 62 8.84 -3.94 25.82
N GLY A 63 8.52 -4.23 27.08
CA GLY A 63 7.29 -4.96 27.45
C GLY A 63 5.98 -4.18 27.25
N THR A 64 6.04 -2.86 27.10
CA THR A 64 4.84 -2.01 26.95
C THR A 64 4.80 -1.31 25.60
N ARG A 65 5.96 -1.12 24.96
CA ARG A 65 6.05 -0.43 23.68
C ARG A 65 5.72 -1.37 22.51
N PRO A 66 4.74 -1.03 21.66
CA PRO A 66 4.43 -1.83 20.49
C PRO A 66 5.58 -1.85 19.46
N VAL A 67 5.64 -2.95 18.70
CA VAL A 67 6.43 -3.06 17.47
C VAL A 67 5.46 -3.27 16.31
N THR A 68 5.51 -2.39 15.32
CA THR A 68 4.67 -2.47 14.13
C THR A 68 5.50 -2.91 12.92
N PHE A 69 5.10 -4.01 12.30
CA PHE A 69 5.71 -4.53 11.08
C PHE A 69 4.94 -4.03 9.86
N PHE A 70 5.62 -3.32 8.97
CA PHE A 70 5.08 -2.71 7.76
C PHE A 70 5.57 -3.47 6.54
N TYR A 71 4.66 -3.76 5.61
CA TYR A 71 4.99 -4.34 4.33
C TYR A 71 3.98 -3.93 3.25
N ASN A 72 4.51 -3.60 2.08
CA ASN A 72 3.72 -3.28 0.91
C ASN A 72 3.18 -4.55 0.22
N GLY A 73 2.29 -4.32 -0.74
CA GLY A 73 1.66 -5.35 -1.56
C GLY A 73 2.30 -5.52 -2.93
N GLY A 74 1.50 -5.34 -3.98
CA GLY A 74 1.82 -5.67 -5.38
C GLY A 74 0.94 -6.83 -5.90
N PRO A 75 1.17 -8.11 -5.54
CA PRO A 75 2.37 -8.64 -4.87
C PRO A 75 3.65 -8.30 -5.65
N GLY A 76 4.79 -8.22 -4.95
CA GLY A 76 6.10 -7.97 -5.57
C GLY A 76 6.68 -6.56 -5.36
N SER A 77 6.11 -5.74 -4.47
CA SER A 77 6.67 -4.43 -4.11
C SER A 77 7.51 -4.51 -2.83
N ALA A 78 8.68 -3.85 -2.85
CA ALA A 78 9.42 -3.53 -1.63
C ALA A 78 8.61 -2.57 -0.73
N SER A 79 9.00 -2.49 0.54
CA SER A 79 8.33 -1.72 1.61
C SER A 79 8.51 -0.18 1.51
N VAL A 80 9.12 0.30 0.44
CA VAL A 80 9.57 1.70 0.27
C VAL A 80 8.42 2.72 0.36
N TRP A 81 7.20 2.37 -0.08
CA TRP A 81 6.08 3.31 -0.07
C TRP A 81 5.59 3.59 1.35
N LEU A 82 5.56 2.57 2.21
CA LEU A 82 5.25 2.77 3.63
C LEU A 82 6.45 3.38 4.36
N HIS A 83 7.68 3.04 3.94
CA HIS A 83 8.91 3.49 4.58
C HIS A 83 9.20 4.98 4.34
N LEU A 84 9.36 5.39 3.08
CA LEU A 84 9.70 6.77 2.70
C LEU A 84 8.51 7.58 2.20
N GLY A 85 7.34 6.98 2.05
CA GLY A 85 6.12 7.67 1.61
C GLY A 85 5.09 7.87 2.72
N SER A 86 5.20 7.17 3.85
CA SER A 86 4.16 7.17 4.89
C SER A 86 4.72 7.35 6.31
N PHE A 87 5.30 6.30 6.91
CA PHE A 87 5.38 6.19 8.38
C PHE A 87 6.80 6.24 8.96
N GLY A 88 7.85 6.09 8.14
CA GLY A 88 9.24 6.16 8.60
C GLY A 88 9.61 7.54 9.14
N PRO A 89 10.73 7.69 9.86
CA PRO A 89 11.16 8.98 10.42
C PRO A 89 11.57 10.01 9.36
N ARG A 90 11.88 9.56 8.15
CA ARG A 90 12.17 10.37 6.97
C ARG A 90 11.18 10.05 5.87
N ARG A 91 10.79 11.05 5.07
CA ARG A 91 9.89 10.86 3.92
C ARG A 91 10.27 11.74 2.74
N LEU A 92 9.83 11.35 1.54
CA LEU A 92 9.91 12.20 0.36
C LEU A 92 8.79 13.24 0.37
N ALA A 93 9.13 14.52 0.16
CA ALA A 93 8.16 15.58 0.01
C ALA A 93 7.77 15.74 -1.47
N THR A 94 6.67 15.08 -1.86
CA THR A 94 6.28 14.91 -3.27
C THR A 94 5.54 16.11 -3.87
N GLY A 95 4.97 17.00 -3.06
CA GLY A 95 4.18 18.14 -3.55
C GLY A 95 2.87 17.77 -4.27
N VAL A 96 2.44 16.50 -4.16
CA VAL A 96 1.17 16.03 -4.72
C VAL A 96 0.00 16.87 -4.19
N PRO A 97 -1.03 17.15 -5.00
CA PRO A 97 -1.36 16.47 -6.27
C PRO A 97 -0.72 17.08 -7.53
N SER A 98 0.12 18.11 -7.43
CA SER A 98 0.79 18.67 -8.61
C SER A 98 1.78 17.67 -9.22
N THR A 99 1.71 17.49 -10.54
CA THR A 99 2.63 16.66 -11.34
C THR A 99 3.70 17.49 -12.07
N SER A 100 3.82 18.78 -11.75
CA SER A 100 4.78 19.71 -12.35
C SER A 100 5.90 20.13 -11.38
N GLY A 101 5.95 19.54 -10.19
CA GLY A 101 6.99 19.82 -9.20
C GLY A 101 8.37 19.32 -9.62
N VAL A 102 9.40 19.84 -8.96
CA VAL A 102 10.81 19.47 -9.20
C VAL A 102 11.08 18.05 -8.69
N THR A 103 11.68 17.22 -9.55
CA THR A 103 12.21 15.90 -9.21
C THR A 103 13.75 15.91 -9.32
N PRO A 104 14.47 15.06 -8.55
CA PRO A 104 13.96 14.14 -7.54
C PRO A 104 13.41 14.88 -6.30
N PHE A 105 12.42 14.28 -5.63
CA PHE A 105 11.83 14.88 -4.43
C PHE A 105 12.82 14.93 -3.27
N PRO A 106 12.82 16.00 -2.45
CA PRO A 106 13.71 16.08 -1.30
C PRO A 106 13.27 15.10 -0.20
N LEU A 107 14.24 14.47 0.44
CA LEU A 107 14.06 13.67 1.65
C LEU A 107 14.05 14.60 2.87
N VAL A 108 12.95 14.61 3.62
CA VAL A 108 12.74 15.50 4.78
C VAL A 108 12.39 14.70 6.02
N ASP A 109 12.49 15.35 7.19
CA ASP A 109 11.94 14.82 8.44
C ASP A 109 10.44 14.59 8.33
N ASN A 110 9.97 13.47 8.87
CA ASN A 110 8.57 13.10 8.82
C ASN A 110 7.86 13.43 10.14
N ALA A 111 7.13 14.55 10.16
CA ALA A 111 6.29 14.93 11.29
C ALA A 111 5.13 13.94 11.55
N ASP A 112 4.77 13.13 10.55
CA ASP A 112 3.67 12.15 10.62
C ASP A 112 4.18 10.72 10.93
N THR A 113 5.44 10.58 11.35
CA THR A 113 5.99 9.27 11.69
C THR A 113 5.23 8.61 12.86
N LEU A 114 5.08 7.29 12.79
CA LEU A 114 4.53 6.50 13.89
C LEU A 114 5.54 6.18 14.99
N LEU A 115 6.80 6.64 14.85
CA LEU A 115 7.87 6.36 15.80
C LEU A 115 7.57 6.91 17.20
N GLY A 116 6.77 7.97 17.32
CA GLY A 116 6.35 8.47 18.64
C GLY A 116 5.53 7.44 19.45
N VAL A 117 4.85 6.50 18.78
CA VAL A 117 3.89 5.58 19.42
C VAL A 117 4.25 4.10 19.30
N SER A 118 5.10 3.72 18.34
CA SER A 118 5.53 2.33 18.10
C SER A 118 6.96 2.29 17.57
N ASP A 119 7.69 1.22 17.88
CA ASP A 119 8.86 0.88 17.07
C ASP A 119 8.39 0.39 15.70
N LEU A 120 9.16 0.69 14.66
CA LEU A 120 8.75 0.49 13.27
C LEU A 120 9.70 -0.50 12.60
N VAL A 121 9.18 -1.49 11.89
CA VAL A 121 9.98 -2.47 11.15
C VAL A 121 9.41 -2.59 9.74
N PHE A 122 10.11 -2.06 8.75
CA PHE A 122 9.76 -2.17 7.34
C PHE A 122 10.42 -3.42 6.76
N VAL A 123 9.62 -4.32 6.20
CA VAL A 123 10.08 -5.65 5.78
C VAL A 123 9.81 -5.84 4.28
N ASP A 124 10.84 -6.19 3.54
CA ASP A 124 10.72 -6.52 2.12
C ASP A 124 10.33 -7.99 1.96
N ALA A 125 9.32 -8.26 1.12
CA ALA A 125 8.89 -9.62 0.81
C ALA A 125 9.94 -10.35 -0.04
N VAL A 126 9.96 -11.69 0.02
CA VAL A 126 10.93 -12.51 -0.72
C VAL A 126 10.86 -12.25 -2.22
N GLY A 127 12.01 -11.90 -2.82
CA GLY A 127 12.12 -11.52 -4.23
C GLY A 127 11.87 -10.03 -4.50
N THR A 128 11.72 -9.20 -3.47
CA THR A 128 11.56 -7.75 -3.55
C THR A 128 12.66 -7.04 -2.76
N GLY A 129 13.03 -5.82 -3.19
CA GLY A 129 14.08 -5.05 -2.53
C GLY A 129 15.37 -5.86 -2.41
N PHE A 130 15.82 -6.08 -1.17
CA PHE A 130 17.01 -6.89 -0.88
C PHE A 130 16.70 -8.27 -0.26
N SER A 131 15.43 -8.68 -0.20
CA SER A 131 15.03 -9.99 0.34
C SER A 131 15.14 -11.09 -0.72
N GLU A 132 15.74 -12.22 -0.36
CA GLU A 132 15.93 -13.35 -1.26
C GLU A 132 15.78 -14.69 -0.53
N ALA A 133 15.26 -15.71 -1.23
CA ALA A 133 15.18 -17.08 -0.75
C ALA A 133 16.58 -17.69 -0.51
N ILE A 134 16.65 -18.76 0.28
CA ILE A 134 17.88 -19.53 0.51
C ILE A 134 17.72 -20.92 -0.09
N ALA A 135 18.75 -21.41 -0.78
CA ALA A 135 18.73 -22.72 -1.41
C ALA A 135 18.45 -23.84 -0.38
N PRO A 136 17.65 -24.86 -0.73
CA PRO A 136 17.17 -25.20 -2.08
C PRO A 136 15.89 -24.47 -2.52
N ALA A 137 15.30 -23.62 -1.67
CA ALA A 137 14.16 -22.82 -2.08
C ALA A 137 14.59 -21.74 -3.09
N THR A 138 13.63 -21.22 -3.84
CA THR A 138 13.81 -20.07 -4.73
C THR A 138 12.81 -18.98 -4.37
N ASN A 139 12.99 -17.76 -4.86
CA ASN A 139 12.02 -16.69 -4.58
C ASN A 139 10.57 -17.11 -4.90
N GLN A 140 10.35 -17.84 -5.99
CA GLN A 140 9.05 -18.33 -6.39
C GLN A 140 8.42 -19.33 -5.40
N SER A 141 9.23 -20.02 -4.59
CA SER A 141 8.74 -20.90 -3.52
C SER A 141 7.87 -20.16 -2.50
N TYR A 142 8.03 -18.84 -2.38
CA TYR A 142 7.32 -18.00 -1.42
C TYR A 142 6.24 -17.11 -2.05
N TRP A 143 5.92 -17.27 -3.33
CA TRP A 143 4.90 -16.44 -4.01
C TRP A 143 3.47 -16.99 -3.90
N GLY A 144 3.26 -18.02 -3.08
CA GLY A 144 1.94 -18.50 -2.68
C GLY A 144 1.46 -17.85 -1.38
N VAL A 145 0.15 -17.74 -1.19
CA VAL A 145 -0.48 -17.09 -0.01
C VAL A 145 0.05 -17.65 1.32
N ASP A 146 0.05 -18.98 1.47
CA ASP A 146 0.45 -19.62 2.73
C ASP A 146 1.96 -19.53 2.98
N ALA A 147 2.76 -19.76 1.95
CA ALA A 147 4.23 -19.71 2.04
C ALA A 147 4.73 -18.29 2.35
N ASP A 148 4.11 -17.28 1.73
CA ASP A 148 4.37 -15.87 1.98
C ASP A 148 4.04 -15.47 3.43
N ALA A 149 2.88 -15.87 3.94
CA ALA A 149 2.53 -15.57 5.34
C ALA A 149 3.38 -16.35 6.35
N ALA A 150 3.73 -17.60 6.04
CA ALA A 150 4.59 -18.43 6.88
C ALA A 150 5.99 -17.84 7.06
N VAL A 151 6.64 -17.45 5.96
CA VAL A 151 8.00 -16.88 6.05
C VAL A 151 8.02 -15.53 6.79
N PHE A 152 6.95 -14.74 6.70
CA PHE A 152 6.79 -13.53 7.50
C PHE A 152 6.58 -13.83 8.99
N ARG A 153 5.83 -14.87 9.36
CA ARG A 153 5.72 -15.33 10.76
C ARG A 153 7.11 -15.64 11.30
N ASP A 154 7.91 -16.41 10.56
CA ASP A 154 9.22 -16.86 11.01
C ASP A 154 10.21 -15.70 11.11
N PHE A 155 10.17 -14.76 10.17
CA PHE A 155 10.90 -13.49 10.28
C PHE A 155 10.50 -12.71 11.53
N ILE A 156 9.20 -12.50 11.79
CA ILE A 156 8.73 -11.70 12.93
C ILE A 156 9.13 -12.37 14.25
N ALA A 157 9.05 -13.70 14.34
CA ALA A 157 9.54 -14.47 15.48
C ALA A 157 11.05 -14.29 15.68
N ARG A 158 11.85 -14.42 14.61
CA ARG A 158 13.30 -14.21 14.64
C ARG A 158 13.64 -12.78 15.07
N TYR A 159 13.01 -11.78 14.47
CA TYR A 159 13.19 -10.36 14.79
C TYR A 159 12.89 -10.09 16.27
N ALA A 160 11.76 -10.60 16.77
CA ALA A 160 11.38 -10.40 18.16
C ALA A 160 12.39 -11.04 19.13
N ALA A 161 12.90 -12.23 18.81
CA ALA A 161 13.89 -12.92 19.63
C ALA A 161 15.24 -12.18 19.66
N VAL A 162 15.79 -11.81 18.50
CA VAL A 162 17.14 -11.21 18.44
C VAL A 162 17.19 -9.76 18.94
N ASN A 163 16.06 -9.04 18.89
CA ASN A 163 15.98 -7.64 19.34
C ASN A 163 15.37 -7.50 20.76
N GLY A 164 15.14 -8.60 21.48
CA GLY A 164 14.56 -8.56 22.84
C GLY A 164 13.12 -8.02 22.88
N ARG A 165 12.33 -8.28 21.84
CA ARG A 165 10.94 -7.83 21.67
C ARG A 165 9.89 -8.91 21.82
N THR A 166 10.26 -10.07 22.34
CA THR A 166 9.33 -11.20 22.56
C THR A 166 8.15 -10.86 23.47
N ALA A 167 8.32 -9.92 24.41
CA ALA A 167 7.26 -9.44 25.29
C ALA A 167 6.50 -8.21 24.75
N SER A 168 6.95 -7.62 23.64
CA SER A 168 6.33 -6.41 23.09
C SER A 168 4.98 -6.72 22.44
N PRO A 169 3.96 -5.84 22.59
CA PRO A 169 2.76 -5.87 21.76
C PRO A 169 3.13 -5.83 20.27
N LEU A 170 2.67 -6.79 19.47
CA LEU A 170 2.97 -6.80 18.04
C LEU A 170 1.78 -6.25 17.24
N VAL A 171 2.06 -5.44 16.24
CA VAL A 171 1.08 -4.96 15.26
C VAL A 171 1.60 -5.29 13.87
N VAL A 172 0.72 -5.74 12.98
CA VAL A 172 1.05 -5.92 11.57
C VAL A 172 0.28 -4.92 10.73
N PHE A 173 0.97 -4.30 9.78
CA PHE A 173 0.45 -3.28 8.89
C PHE A 173 0.73 -3.67 7.44
N GLY A 174 -0.31 -4.03 6.71
CA GLY A 174 -0.22 -4.38 5.29
C GLY A 174 -0.91 -3.34 4.41
N GLU A 175 -0.28 -2.98 3.29
CA GLU A 175 -0.93 -2.22 2.22
C GLU A 175 -1.21 -3.10 0.99
N SER A 176 -2.36 -2.91 0.33
CA SER A 176 -2.70 -3.60 -0.92
C SER A 176 -2.69 -5.13 -0.72
N TYR A 177 -1.95 -5.92 -1.50
CA TYR A 177 -1.78 -7.37 -1.26
C TYR A 177 -1.21 -7.69 0.13
N GLY A 178 -0.47 -6.76 0.76
CA GLY A 178 -0.05 -6.88 2.15
C GLY A 178 -1.25 -7.05 3.10
N THR A 179 -2.44 -6.57 2.75
CA THR A 179 -3.65 -6.82 3.53
C THR A 179 -4.07 -8.30 3.51
N THR A 180 -3.97 -8.96 2.35
CA THR A 180 -4.18 -10.42 2.21
C THR A 180 -3.17 -11.20 3.05
N ARG A 181 -1.87 -10.83 2.97
CA ARG A 181 -0.82 -11.40 3.84
C ARG A 181 -1.18 -11.26 5.30
N SER A 182 -1.60 -10.06 5.72
CA SER A 182 -1.93 -9.76 7.12
C SER A 182 -3.07 -10.63 7.65
N ALA A 183 -4.08 -10.92 6.82
CA ALA A 183 -5.21 -11.75 7.22
C ALA A 183 -4.78 -13.19 7.57
N VAL A 184 -3.85 -13.78 6.80
CA VAL A 184 -3.31 -15.12 7.06
C VAL A 184 -2.27 -15.08 8.19
N LEU A 185 -1.35 -14.12 8.13
CA LEU A 185 -0.27 -13.94 9.10
C LEU A 185 -0.79 -13.74 10.52
N ALA A 186 -1.89 -13.01 10.70
CA ALA A 186 -2.49 -12.80 12.02
C ALA A 186 -2.83 -14.13 12.71
N HIS A 187 -3.41 -15.08 11.98
CA HIS A 187 -3.68 -16.43 12.49
C HIS A 187 -2.38 -17.16 12.84
N LEU A 188 -1.39 -17.11 11.96
CA LEU A 188 -0.11 -17.79 12.14
C LEU A 188 0.69 -17.27 13.35
N LEU A 189 0.69 -15.96 13.59
CA LEU A 189 1.35 -15.35 14.75
C LEU A 189 0.67 -15.76 16.05
N VAL A 190 -0.66 -15.75 16.10
CA VAL A 190 -1.42 -16.18 17.29
C VAL A 190 -1.20 -17.67 17.56
N ALA A 191 -1.22 -18.51 16.52
CA ALA A 191 -0.95 -19.94 16.65
C ALA A 191 0.47 -20.23 17.16
N ALA A 192 1.44 -19.38 16.81
CA ALA A 192 2.81 -19.42 17.31
C ALA A 192 2.97 -18.84 18.74
N GLY A 193 1.88 -18.43 19.41
CA GLY A 193 1.91 -17.87 20.76
C GLY A 193 2.45 -16.45 20.85
N MET A 194 2.55 -15.74 19.72
CA MET A 194 3.09 -14.38 19.68
C MET A 194 2.04 -13.35 20.16
N PRO A 195 2.45 -12.28 20.87
CA PRO A 195 1.53 -11.31 21.46
C PRO A 195 0.98 -10.30 20.45
N LEU A 196 0.33 -10.76 19.39
CA LEU A 196 -0.34 -9.91 18.41
C LEU A 196 -1.48 -9.11 19.07
N LYS A 197 -1.46 -7.78 18.90
CA LYS A 197 -2.44 -6.84 19.45
C LYS A 197 -3.19 -6.03 18.40
N GLY A 198 -2.70 -5.96 17.16
CA GLY A 198 -3.34 -5.18 16.11
C GLY A 198 -3.04 -5.68 14.71
N VAL A 199 -4.04 -5.53 13.83
CA VAL A 199 -3.92 -5.75 12.40
C VAL A 199 -4.46 -4.50 11.71
N VAL A 200 -3.65 -3.87 10.85
CA VAL A 200 -4.04 -2.70 10.07
C VAL A 200 -4.01 -3.04 8.59
N LEU A 201 -5.14 -2.84 7.93
CA LEU A 201 -5.33 -3.14 6.51
C LEU A 201 -5.52 -1.83 5.73
N GLN A 202 -4.47 -1.39 5.04
CA GLN A 202 -4.53 -0.20 4.18
C GLN A 202 -4.88 -0.60 2.74
N SER A 203 -5.97 -0.03 2.21
CA SER A 203 -6.38 -0.21 0.80
C SER A 203 -6.57 -1.68 0.41
N SER A 204 -7.38 -2.41 1.20
CA SER A 204 -7.59 -3.84 1.04
C SER A 204 -8.55 -4.20 -0.09
N VAL A 205 -8.27 -5.34 -0.75
CA VAL A 205 -9.26 -6.06 -1.58
C VAL A 205 -9.72 -7.26 -0.77
N LEU A 206 -10.90 -7.16 -0.16
CA LEU A 206 -11.47 -8.23 0.69
C LEU A 206 -12.10 -9.37 -0.12
N ASP A 207 -12.58 -9.06 -1.32
CA ASP A 207 -13.12 -10.04 -2.27
C ASP A 207 -12.68 -9.67 -3.69
N TYR A 208 -11.76 -10.45 -4.24
CA TYR A 208 -11.26 -10.27 -5.60
C TYR A 208 -12.34 -10.55 -6.65
N ASN A 209 -13.31 -11.42 -6.36
CA ASN A 209 -14.40 -11.74 -7.30
C ASN A 209 -15.42 -10.61 -7.40
N ALA A 210 -15.50 -9.75 -6.40
CA ALA A 210 -16.36 -8.56 -6.43
C ALA A 210 -15.71 -7.35 -7.13
N ASN A 211 -14.41 -7.42 -7.45
CA ASN A 211 -13.70 -6.29 -8.05
C ASN A 211 -13.86 -6.26 -9.58
N CYS A 212 -14.83 -5.48 -10.06
CA CYS A 212 -15.08 -5.36 -11.50
C CYS A 212 -13.87 -4.89 -12.32
N GLY A 213 -12.95 -4.13 -11.72
CA GLY A 213 -11.75 -3.61 -12.39
C GLY A 213 -10.68 -4.67 -12.68
N LEU A 214 -10.90 -5.93 -12.28
CA LEU A 214 -10.04 -7.07 -12.61
C LEU A 214 -10.55 -7.88 -13.81
N TYR A 215 -11.74 -7.55 -14.32
CA TYR A 215 -12.34 -8.25 -15.45
C TYR A 215 -12.21 -7.40 -16.72
N THR A 216 -12.02 -8.06 -17.87
CA THR A 216 -12.07 -7.38 -19.16
C THR A 216 -13.46 -6.77 -19.38
N PRO A 217 -13.56 -5.48 -19.71
CA PRO A 217 -14.85 -4.86 -19.97
C PRO A 217 -15.57 -5.51 -21.18
N PRO A 218 -16.92 -5.65 -21.15
CA PRO A 218 -17.79 -5.31 -20.02
C PRO A 218 -17.64 -6.31 -18.87
N ALA A 219 -17.37 -5.80 -17.66
CA ALA A 219 -17.16 -6.65 -16.49
C ALA A 219 -18.46 -7.42 -16.16
N PRO A 220 -18.36 -8.74 -15.88
CA PRO A 220 -19.52 -9.56 -15.53
C PRO A 220 -20.03 -9.32 -14.10
N VAL A 221 -19.27 -8.55 -13.31
CA VAL A 221 -19.62 -8.19 -11.93
C VAL A 221 -19.81 -6.68 -11.79
N SER A 222 -20.56 -6.28 -10.77
CA SER A 222 -20.93 -4.88 -10.54
C SER A 222 -19.73 -3.98 -10.20
N CYS A 223 -19.66 -2.82 -10.86
CA CYS A 223 -18.73 -1.74 -10.54
C CYS A 223 -19.26 -0.75 -9.48
N ALA A 224 -20.35 -1.08 -8.77
CA ALA A 224 -20.96 -0.19 -7.77
C ALA A 224 -19.98 0.30 -6.70
N GLY A 225 -19.02 -0.52 -6.29
CA GLY A 225 -18.00 -0.14 -5.31
C GLY A 225 -17.16 1.09 -5.71
N TYR A 226 -17.07 1.42 -7.00
CA TYR A 226 -16.30 2.57 -7.49
C TYR A 226 -17.08 3.90 -7.46
N VAL A 227 -18.42 3.87 -7.45
CA VAL A 227 -19.25 5.08 -7.58
C VAL A 227 -18.97 6.12 -6.49
N PRO A 228 -18.76 5.76 -5.21
CA PRO A 228 -18.36 6.75 -4.21
C PRO A 228 -17.03 7.43 -4.53
N THR A 229 -16.05 6.70 -5.07
CA THR A 229 -14.75 7.26 -5.50
C THR A 229 -14.92 8.17 -6.71
N TYR A 230 -15.80 7.83 -7.65
CA TYR A 230 -16.15 8.71 -8.76
C TYR A 230 -16.76 10.02 -8.26
N GLY A 231 -17.66 9.99 -7.28
CA GLY A 231 -18.16 11.22 -6.65
C GLY A 231 -17.06 12.05 -6.01
N ALA A 232 -16.13 11.42 -5.27
CA ALA A 232 -15.00 12.15 -4.69
C ALA A 232 -14.12 12.84 -5.76
N ALA A 233 -13.87 12.16 -6.88
CA ALA A 233 -13.10 12.71 -7.99
C ALA A 233 -13.86 13.85 -8.69
N GLY A 234 -15.13 13.66 -9.04
CA GLY A 234 -15.98 14.69 -9.64
C GLY A 234 -16.08 15.94 -8.76
N ALA A 235 -16.27 15.76 -7.44
CA ALA A 235 -16.27 16.84 -6.48
C ALA A 235 -14.92 17.60 -6.40
N TRP A 236 -13.79 16.88 -6.44
CA TRP A 236 -12.45 17.49 -6.46
C TRP A 236 -12.25 18.41 -7.67
N TYR A 237 -12.67 17.97 -8.86
CA TYR A 237 -12.60 18.76 -10.09
C TYR A 237 -13.73 19.80 -10.22
N GLY A 238 -14.64 19.89 -9.24
CA GLY A 238 -15.75 20.85 -9.24
C GLY A 238 -16.81 20.55 -10.30
N LEU A 239 -16.95 19.28 -10.70
CA LEU A 239 -17.87 18.81 -11.74
C LEU A 239 -19.21 18.32 -11.19
N ASP A 240 -19.29 18.08 -9.88
CA ASP A 240 -20.51 17.64 -9.22
C ASP A 240 -21.53 18.78 -9.03
N MET A 241 -22.82 18.46 -9.20
CA MET A 241 -23.92 19.41 -9.19
C MET A 241 -25.08 18.92 -8.30
N PRO A 242 -25.39 19.60 -7.19
CA PRO A 242 -24.68 20.77 -6.65
C PRO A 242 -23.29 20.40 -6.14
N LYS A 243 -22.40 21.41 -6.07
CA LYS A 243 -21.09 21.25 -5.45
C LYS A 243 -21.25 20.79 -3.98
N PRO A 244 -20.60 19.70 -3.56
CA PRO A 244 -20.67 19.25 -2.17
C PRO A 244 -20.08 20.26 -1.19
N ALA A 245 -20.67 20.37 0.00
CA ALA A 245 -20.20 21.27 1.05
C ALA A 245 -18.90 20.77 1.71
N ASP A 246 -18.84 19.48 2.03
CA ASP A 246 -17.68 18.81 2.60
C ASP A 246 -17.58 17.36 2.11
N LEU A 247 -16.36 16.87 1.95
CA LEU A 247 -16.12 15.50 1.46
C LEU A 247 -16.63 14.42 2.42
N PRO A 248 -16.43 14.49 3.76
CA PRO A 248 -16.90 13.45 4.68
C PRO A 248 -18.41 13.17 4.59
N SER A 249 -19.25 14.21 4.70
CA SER A 249 -20.70 14.11 4.56
C SER A 249 -21.09 13.62 3.17
N TYR A 250 -20.40 14.11 2.14
CA TYR A 250 -20.67 13.71 0.76
C TYR A 250 -20.37 12.23 0.50
N MET A 251 -19.31 11.68 1.10
CA MET A 251 -19.01 10.26 0.98
C MET A 251 -20.08 9.38 1.64
N VAL A 252 -20.72 9.83 2.72
CA VAL A 252 -21.87 9.14 3.30
C VAL A 252 -23.06 9.17 2.33
N GLN A 253 -23.35 10.34 1.75
CA GLN A 253 -24.39 10.46 0.73
C GLN A 253 -24.13 9.55 -0.48
N MET A 254 -22.92 9.54 -1.01
CA MET A 254 -22.55 8.74 -2.17
C MET A 254 -22.64 7.23 -1.91
N ARG A 255 -22.25 6.76 -0.72
CA ARG A 255 -22.44 5.35 -0.33
C ARG A 255 -23.93 5.00 -0.25
N ASN A 256 -24.73 5.84 0.38
CA ASN A 256 -26.18 5.62 0.48
C ASN A 256 -26.85 5.61 -0.90
N PHE A 257 -26.51 6.56 -1.77
CA PHE A 257 -26.99 6.61 -3.15
C PHE A 257 -26.58 5.36 -3.94
N THR A 258 -25.32 4.95 -3.83
CA THR A 258 -24.80 3.75 -4.47
C THR A 258 -25.60 2.52 -4.04
N GLN A 259 -25.78 2.33 -2.73
CA GLN A 259 -26.47 1.16 -2.19
C GLN A 259 -27.97 1.16 -2.52
N ALA A 260 -28.64 2.31 -2.40
CA ALA A 260 -30.09 2.39 -2.53
C ALA A 260 -30.58 2.47 -3.98
N SER A 261 -29.77 3.02 -4.89
CA SER A 261 -30.21 3.34 -6.26
C SER A 261 -29.37 2.67 -7.34
N TYR A 262 -28.04 2.82 -7.30
CA TYR A 262 -27.19 2.31 -8.38
C TYR A 262 -26.99 0.79 -8.32
N ALA A 263 -26.62 0.24 -7.16
CA ALA A 263 -26.36 -1.18 -6.97
C ALA A 263 -27.51 -2.10 -7.44
N PRO A 264 -28.78 -1.89 -7.04
CA PRO A 264 -29.88 -2.71 -7.54
C PRO A 264 -30.11 -2.52 -9.05
N ALA A 265 -29.95 -1.30 -9.57
CA ALA A 265 -30.15 -1.03 -10.99
C ALA A 265 -29.08 -1.69 -11.86
N VAL A 266 -27.80 -1.62 -11.46
CA VAL A 266 -26.71 -2.24 -12.23
C VAL A 266 -26.78 -3.76 -12.14
N GLN A 267 -27.28 -4.31 -11.03
CA GLN A 267 -27.56 -5.74 -10.94
C GLN A 267 -28.64 -6.17 -11.94
N ALA A 268 -29.76 -5.45 -12.02
CA ALA A 268 -30.82 -5.74 -12.99
C ALA A 268 -30.35 -5.56 -14.45
N TYR A 269 -29.50 -4.56 -14.70
CA TYR A 269 -28.84 -4.36 -15.99
C TYR A 269 -27.97 -5.56 -16.36
N LEU A 270 -27.11 -6.03 -15.44
CA LEU A 270 -26.22 -7.17 -15.69
C LEU A 270 -26.98 -8.49 -15.84
N SER A 271 -28.02 -8.72 -15.03
CA SER A 271 -28.74 -10.01 -15.03
C SER A 271 -29.76 -10.15 -16.16
N ALA A 272 -30.42 -9.05 -16.54
CA ALA A 272 -31.58 -9.09 -17.43
C ALA A 272 -31.51 -8.06 -18.57
N GLY A 273 -30.41 -7.32 -18.71
CA GLY A 273 -30.29 -6.26 -19.71
C GLY A 273 -31.26 -5.09 -19.49
N THR A 274 -31.78 -4.93 -18.27
CA THR A 274 -32.76 -3.88 -17.97
C THR A 274 -32.07 -2.50 -18.06
N PRO A 275 -32.52 -1.60 -18.95
CA PRO A 275 -31.91 -0.30 -19.09
C PRO A 275 -32.13 0.56 -17.84
N PRO A 276 -31.16 1.42 -17.46
CA PRO A 276 -31.31 2.28 -16.30
C PRO A 276 -32.40 3.33 -16.50
N ALA A 277 -33.08 3.70 -15.41
CA ALA A 277 -34.01 4.83 -15.44
C ALA A 277 -33.28 6.14 -15.79
N ALA A 278 -33.90 6.99 -16.61
CA ALA A 278 -33.30 8.26 -17.04
C ALA A 278 -32.97 9.20 -15.86
N SER A 279 -33.77 9.17 -14.80
CA SER A 279 -33.52 9.92 -13.57
C SER A 279 -32.24 9.46 -12.86
N LEU A 280 -31.99 8.15 -12.82
CA LEU A 280 -30.77 7.59 -12.22
C LEU A 280 -29.53 7.97 -13.01
N VAL A 281 -29.59 7.90 -14.34
CA VAL A 281 -28.51 8.37 -15.22
C VAL A 281 -28.21 9.85 -14.98
N THR A 282 -29.25 10.67 -14.86
CA THR A 282 -29.09 12.10 -14.57
C THR A 282 -28.42 12.33 -13.22
N GLN A 283 -28.84 11.60 -12.19
CA GLN A 283 -28.27 11.69 -10.86
C GLN A 283 -26.80 11.23 -10.83
N LEU A 284 -26.46 10.14 -11.50
CA LEU A 284 -25.07 9.67 -11.64
C LEU A 284 -24.21 10.72 -12.32
N ALA A 285 -24.68 11.34 -13.40
CA ALA A 285 -23.92 12.36 -14.09
C ALA A 285 -23.67 13.58 -13.20
N GLN A 286 -24.67 13.99 -12.43
CA GLN A 286 -24.59 15.08 -11.48
C GLN A 286 -23.68 14.78 -10.28
N SER A 287 -23.63 13.54 -9.80
CA SER A 287 -22.92 13.17 -8.57
C SER A 287 -21.55 12.54 -8.81
N THR A 288 -21.08 12.47 -10.06
CA THR A 288 -19.77 11.90 -10.42
C THR A 288 -18.98 12.77 -11.39
N GLY A 289 -19.55 13.89 -11.84
CA GLY A 289 -18.98 14.77 -12.85
C GLY A 289 -18.93 14.20 -14.27
N LEU A 290 -19.25 12.92 -14.48
CA LEU A 290 -19.16 12.27 -15.79
C LEU A 290 -20.46 12.46 -16.60
N ALA A 291 -20.34 12.88 -17.86
CA ALA A 291 -21.50 13.13 -18.71
C ALA A 291 -22.45 11.92 -18.84
N ALA A 292 -23.76 12.18 -18.86
CA ALA A 292 -24.81 11.15 -18.92
C ALA A 292 -24.66 10.16 -20.08
N GLY A 293 -24.09 10.59 -21.22
CA GLY A 293 -23.85 9.73 -22.37
C GLY A 293 -22.96 8.52 -22.06
N TYR A 294 -21.98 8.66 -21.16
CA TYR A 294 -21.14 7.53 -20.73
C TYR A 294 -21.96 6.49 -19.96
N TRP A 295 -22.79 6.95 -19.01
CA TRP A 295 -23.67 6.10 -18.22
C TRP A 295 -24.75 5.41 -19.06
N GLN A 296 -25.21 6.04 -20.14
CA GLN A 296 -26.17 5.44 -21.08
C GLN A 296 -25.54 4.33 -21.93
N GLN A 297 -24.30 4.54 -22.40
CA GLN A 297 -23.59 3.59 -23.25
C GLN A 297 -22.99 2.43 -22.45
N ARG A 298 -22.51 2.71 -21.23
CA ARG A 298 -21.77 1.78 -20.38
C ARG A 298 -22.22 1.92 -18.93
N PHE A 299 -23.43 1.44 -18.64
CA PHE A 299 -24.04 1.62 -17.32
C PHE A 299 -23.24 0.98 -16.19
N ASN A 300 -22.71 -0.25 -16.37
CA ASN A 300 -21.71 -0.83 -15.47
C ASN A 300 -20.31 -0.23 -15.75
N LEU A 301 -20.11 1.01 -15.30
CA LEU A 301 -18.98 1.85 -15.69
C LEU A 301 -17.66 1.38 -15.04
N ASP A 302 -16.75 0.89 -15.87
CA ASP A 302 -15.41 0.47 -15.44
C ASP A 302 -14.52 1.67 -15.04
N PRO A 303 -13.57 1.47 -14.09
CA PRO A 303 -12.75 2.56 -13.55
C PRO A 303 -11.81 3.17 -14.59
N ASP A 304 -11.34 2.40 -15.57
CA ASP A 304 -10.42 2.90 -16.59
C ASP A 304 -11.14 3.90 -17.50
N LEU A 305 -12.36 3.58 -17.96
CA LEU A 305 -13.17 4.52 -18.73
C LEU A 305 -13.43 5.82 -17.97
N TYR A 306 -13.74 5.74 -16.66
CA TYR A 306 -13.91 6.92 -15.82
C TYR A 306 -12.61 7.76 -15.75
N GLN A 307 -11.47 7.10 -15.54
CA GLN A 307 -10.14 7.70 -15.43
C GLN A 307 -9.77 8.55 -16.66
N TYR A 308 -10.08 8.08 -17.87
CA TYR A 308 -9.81 8.80 -19.12
C TYR A 308 -10.88 9.83 -19.51
N SER A 309 -12.06 9.76 -18.90
CA SER A 309 -13.24 10.51 -19.39
C SER A 309 -13.68 11.65 -18.49
N LEU A 310 -13.25 11.68 -17.22
CA LEU A 310 -13.71 12.71 -16.27
C LEU A 310 -13.30 14.13 -16.70
N VAL A 311 -12.02 14.31 -17.05
CA VAL A 311 -11.45 15.61 -17.44
C VAL A 311 -10.86 15.50 -18.84
N SER A 312 -11.48 16.22 -19.79
CA SER A 312 -11.11 16.16 -21.21
C SER A 312 -9.62 16.46 -21.44
N GLY A 313 -8.97 15.63 -22.24
CA GLY A 313 -7.56 15.79 -22.61
C GLY A 313 -6.56 15.39 -21.51
N THR A 314 -7.00 14.75 -20.44
CA THR A 314 -6.13 14.31 -19.33
C THR A 314 -6.37 12.84 -18.97
N LEU A 315 -5.36 12.23 -18.37
CA LEU A 315 -5.48 11.00 -17.60
C LEU A 315 -5.37 11.37 -16.12
N ILE A 316 -6.39 11.09 -15.31
CA ILE A 316 -6.32 11.26 -13.85
C ILE A 316 -5.66 10.03 -13.21
N GLY A 317 -5.16 10.14 -11.98
CA GLY A 317 -4.54 9.01 -11.29
C GLY A 317 -5.58 7.98 -10.82
N ARG A 318 -5.22 6.69 -10.83
CA ARG A 318 -6.05 5.61 -10.27
C ARG A 318 -5.82 5.45 -8.77
N TYR A 319 -4.58 5.64 -8.31
CA TYR A 319 -4.26 5.63 -6.88
C TYR A 319 -4.57 6.97 -6.18
N ASP A 320 -4.40 8.08 -6.90
CA ASP A 320 -4.83 9.42 -6.46
C ASP A 320 -5.47 10.19 -7.61
N ALA A 321 -6.80 10.24 -7.64
CA ALA A 321 -7.57 10.91 -8.70
C ALA A 321 -7.35 12.44 -8.75
N ARG A 322 -6.74 13.04 -7.71
CA ARG A 322 -6.38 14.46 -7.71
C ARG A 322 -5.18 14.74 -8.60
N MET A 323 -4.30 13.75 -8.76
CA MET A 323 -3.18 13.82 -9.69
C MET A 323 -3.67 13.58 -11.11
N SER A 324 -3.10 14.30 -12.07
CA SER A 324 -3.41 14.11 -13.48
C SER A 324 -2.23 14.49 -14.35
N ALA A 325 -2.25 14.00 -15.59
CA ALA A 325 -1.30 14.38 -16.62
C ALA A 325 -2.02 14.57 -17.96
N PRO A 326 -1.52 15.44 -18.85
CA PRO A 326 -2.06 15.55 -20.21
C PRO A 326 -2.03 14.19 -20.92
N ALA A 327 -3.11 13.85 -21.61
CA ALA A 327 -3.18 12.63 -22.41
C ALA A 327 -2.04 12.61 -23.44
N GLY A 328 -1.34 11.48 -23.53
CA GLY A 328 -0.18 11.31 -24.43
C GLY A 328 1.16 11.87 -23.90
N SER A 329 1.18 12.54 -22.75
CA SER A 329 2.43 12.90 -22.06
C SER A 329 3.21 11.65 -21.62
N ALA A 330 4.51 11.79 -21.27
CA ALA A 330 5.30 10.68 -20.74
C ALA A 330 4.63 10.02 -19.53
N LEU A 331 4.20 10.82 -18.55
CA LEU A 331 3.53 10.33 -17.34
C LEU A 331 2.27 9.51 -17.63
N ALA A 332 1.49 9.90 -18.65
CA ALA A 332 0.26 9.21 -19.04
C ALA A 332 0.49 8.02 -19.99
N ARG A 333 1.59 7.99 -20.74
CA ARG A 333 1.96 6.87 -21.62
C ARG A 333 2.61 5.73 -20.86
N ASP A 334 3.40 6.06 -19.84
CA ASP A 334 4.17 5.11 -19.06
C ASP A 334 3.31 4.45 -17.95
N GLY A 335 2.07 4.91 -17.75
CA GLY A 335 1.11 4.33 -16.82
C GLY A 335 0.24 5.35 -16.09
N ASP A 336 -0.15 5.02 -14.86
CA ASP A 336 -0.91 5.89 -13.97
C ASP A 336 -0.05 7.08 -13.49
N PRO A 337 -0.45 8.34 -13.75
CA PRO A 337 0.29 9.53 -13.32
C PRO A 337 0.56 9.61 -11.81
N SER A 338 -0.30 9.04 -10.97
CA SER A 338 -0.11 8.97 -9.51
C SER A 338 0.96 7.97 -9.08
N SER A 339 1.42 7.10 -9.99
CA SER A 339 2.52 6.15 -9.76
C SER A 339 3.77 6.52 -10.56
N THR A 340 3.63 6.80 -11.86
CA THR A 340 4.75 7.09 -12.76
C THR A 340 5.51 8.35 -12.35
N TYR A 341 4.80 9.36 -11.84
CA TYR A 341 5.42 10.61 -11.40
C TYR A 341 6.33 10.41 -10.18
N ILE A 342 5.94 9.55 -9.24
CA ILE A 342 6.65 9.42 -7.96
C ILE A 342 7.74 8.36 -7.96
N THR A 343 7.58 7.31 -8.76
CA THR A 343 8.41 6.09 -8.72
C THR A 343 9.91 6.37 -8.84
N PRO A 344 10.42 7.16 -9.81
CA PRO A 344 11.87 7.36 -9.95
C PRO A 344 12.54 8.00 -8.73
N SER A 345 11.85 8.94 -8.07
CA SER A 345 12.33 9.57 -6.84
C SER A 345 12.39 8.57 -5.69
N PHE A 346 11.37 7.71 -5.53
CA PHE A 346 11.38 6.67 -4.50
C PHE A 346 12.49 5.65 -4.71
N SER A 347 12.67 5.16 -5.93
CA SER A 347 13.71 4.17 -6.26
C SER A 347 15.13 4.70 -6.01
N SER A 348 15.40 5.95 -6.39
CA SER A 348 16.73 6.56 -6.16
C SER A 348 16.97 6.95 -4.70
N ALA A 349 15.93 7.45 -4.01
CA ALA A 349 16.04 7.89 -2.63
C ALA A 349 16.29 6.73 -1.66
N ILE A 350 15.63 5.58 -1.83
CA ILE A 350 15.83 4.45 -0.90
C ILE A 350 17.27 3.92 -0.95
N VAL A 351 17.85 3.82 -2.15
CA VAL A 351 19.25 3.41 -2.32
C VAL A 351 20.19 4.42 -1.64
N SER A 352 19.97 5.71 -1.88
CA SER A 352 20.79 6.78 -1.29
C SER A 352 20.66 6.82 0.24
N TYR A 353 19.44 6.68 0.75
CA TYR A 353 19.14 6.73 2.19
C TYR A 353 19.76 5.54 2.93
N LEU A 354 19.68 4.33 2.36
CA LEU A 354 20.33 3.16 2.93
C LEU A 354 21.84 3.34 3.02
N ALA A 355 22.49 3.80 1.95
CA ALA A 355 23.94 3.95 1.92
C ALA A 355 24.44 5.12 2.77
N ASN A 356 23.82 6.29 2.66
CA ASN A 356 24.37 7.53 3.19
C ASN A 356 23.91 7.82 4.62
N ASP A 357 22.65 7.55 4.94
CA ASP A 357 22.06 7.89 6.24
C ASP A 357 22.04 6.70 7.20
N LEU A 358 21.81 5.49 6.66
CA LEU A 358 21.73 4.26 7.46
C LEU A 358 23.03 3.44 7.42
N HIS A 359 24.00 3.85 6.61
CA HIS A 359 25.30 3.19 6.43
C HIS A 359 25.20 1.70 6.11
N TYR A 360 24.13 1.30 5.44
CA TYR A 360 23.91 -0.05 4.97
C TYR A 360 24.50 -0.21 3.56
N THR A 361 25.38 -1.20 3.43
CA THR A 361 25.86 -1.72 2.15
C THR A 361 25.36 -3.13 1.99
N THR A 362 24.74 -3.42 0.84
CA THR A 362 24.35 -4.79 0.48
C THR A 362 25.58 -5.69 0.54
N PRO A 363 25.51 -6.84 1.23
CA PRO A 363 26.55 -7.85 1.14
C PRO A 363 26.77 -8.21 -0.34
N SER A 364 28.02 -8.11 -0.79
CA SER A 364 28.46 -8.40 -2.16
C SER A 364 28.34 -9.88 -2.50
#